data_AF-A0A946SP91-F1
#
_entry.id   AF-A0A946SP91-F1
#
_cell.length_a   1.000
_cell.length_b   1.000
_cell.length_c   1.000
_cell.angle_alpha   90.00
_cell.angle_beta   90.00
_cell.angle_gamma   90.00
#
_symmetry.space_group_name_H-M   'P 1'
#
loop_
_entity.id
_entity.type
_entity.pdbx_description
1 polymer ?
#
loop_
_entity_poly.entity_id
_entity_poly.type
_entity_poly.pdbx_seq_one_letter_code
_entity_poly.pdbx_strand_id
1 'polypeptide(L)' 'RAAGPRRDIVLLNAAAALVAVGAADDMTAGVVAAADSVDSGRAAERLADLVRVSNSET' A
#
# COMPACT_ATOMS: atom_id res chain seq x y z
N ARG A 1 -2.36 -15.89 -1.46
CA ARG A 1 -2.91 -14.52 -1.26
C ARG A 1 -4.12 -14.63 -0.36
N ALA A 2 -4.20 -13.86 0.73
CA ALA A 2 -5.39 -13.86 1.58
C ALA A 2 -6.44 -12.92 0.98
N ALA A 3 -7.41 -13.47 0.26
CA ALA A 3 -8.61 -12.73 -0.13
C ALA A 3 -9.52 -12.54 1.10
N GLY A 4 -10.17 -11.38 1.21
CA GLY A 4 -11.20 -11.14 2.23
C GLY A 4 -11.32 -9.69 2.69
N PRO A 5 -12.36 -9.37 3.50
CA PRO A 5 -12.78 -7.99 3.76
C PRO A 5 -11.69 -7.07 4.35
N ARG A 6 -10.78 -7.62 5.16
CA ARG A 6 -9.64 -6.86 5.71
C ARG A 6 -8.67 -6.40 4.63
N ARG A 7 -8.43 -7.23 3.63
CA ARG A 7 -7.57 -6.86 2.50
C ARG A 7 -8.27 -5.82 1.65
N ASP A 8 -9.56 -6.04 1.37
CA ASP A 8 -10.32 -5.15 0.49
C ASP A 8 -10.36 -3.72 1.03
N ILE A 9 -10.57 -3.54 2.34
CA ILE A 9 -10.57 -2.20 2.94
C ILE A 9 -9.19 -1.53 2.93
N VAL A 10 -8.10 -2.30 3.05
CA VAL A 10 -6.72 -1.77 2.93
C VAL A 10 -6.45 -1.30 1.50
N LEU A 11 -6.80 -2.12 0.50
CA LEU A 11 -6.61 -1.77 -0.91
C LEU A 11 -7.45 -0.54 -1.29
N LEU A 12 -8.69 -0.44 -0.80
CA LEU A 12 -9.57 0.69 -1.07
C LEU A 12 -9.01 2.01 -0.50
N ASN A 13 -8.56 2.02 0.76
CA ASN A 13 -7.99 3.23 1.38
C ASN A 13 -6.65 3.62 0.75
N ALA A 14 -5.80 2.63 0.43
CA ALA A 14 -4.54 2.89 -0.27
C ALA A 14 -4.80 3.47 -1.67
N ALA A 15 -5.78 2.95 -2.41
CA ALA A 15 -6.19 3.50 -3.70
C ALA A 15 -6.64 4.97 -3.57
N ALA A 16 -7.50 5.27 -2.58
CA ALA A 16 -7.94 6.63 -2.33
C ALA A 16 -6.76 7.58 -2.02
N ALA A 17 -5.80 7.14 -1.22
CA ALA A 17 -4.59 7.90 -0.94
C ALA A 17 -3.75 8.14 -2.20
N LEU A 18 -3.56 7.12 -3.06
CA LEU A 18 -2.82 7.22 -4.31
C LEU A 18 -3.48 8.21 -5.29
N VAL A 19 -4.80 8.18 -5.41
CA VAL A 19 -5.56 9.14 -6.22
C VAL A 19 -5.44 10.56 -5.64
N ALA A 20 -5.59 10.72 -4.32
CA ALA A 20 -5.52 12.02 -3.67
C ALA A 20 -4.17 12.73 -3.87
N VAL A 21 -3.08 11.97 -4.02
CA VAL A 21 -1.74 12.52 -4.28
C VAL A 21 -1.37 12.55 -5.77
N GLY A 22 -2.30 12.19 -6.67
CA GLY A 22 -2.06 12.18 -8.12
C GLY A 22 -1.14 11.05 -8.60
N ALA A 23 -0.95 10.00 -7.79
CA ALA A 23 -0.16 8.81 -8.15
C ALA A 23 -0.98 7.73 -8.88
N ALA A 24 -2.31 7.91 -8.98
CA ALA A 24 -3.20 7.11 -9.79
C ALA A 24 -4.31 7.99 -10.37
N ASP A 25 -4.72 7.72 -11.62
CA ASP A 25 -5.67 8.56 -12.34
C ASP A 25 -7.10 8.46 -11.79
N ASP A 26 -7.48 7.28 -11.28
CA ASP A 26 -8.78 7.01 -10.69
C ASP A 26 -8.73 5.88 -9.65
N MET A 27 -9.86 5.60 -9.01
CA MET A 27 -9.97 4.56 -7.98
C MET A 27 -9.67 3.15 -8.52
N THR A 28 -9.99 2.87 -9.78
CA THR A 28 -9.72 1.55 -10.37
C THR A 28 -8.22 1.35 -10.56
N ALA A 29 -7.55 2.33 -11.16
CA ALA A 29 -6.09 2.37 -11.30
C ALA A 29 -5.41 2.32 -9.92
N GLY A 30 -5.96 3.05 -8.94
CA GLY A 30 -5.47 3.06 -7.56
C GLY A 30 -5.55 1.69 -6.88
N VAL A 31 -6.66 0.96 -7.04
CA VAL A 31 -6.80 -0.39 -6.46
C VAL A 31 -5.83 -1.37 -7.12
N VAL A 32 -5.63 -1.28 -8.44
CA VAL A 32 -4.65 -2.11 -9.15
C VAL A 32 -3.23 -1.83 -8.63
N ALA A 33 -2.84 -0.56 -8.51
CA ALA A 33 -1.54 -0.16 -7.99
C ALA A 33 -1.33 -0.58 -6.53
N ALA A 34 -2.34 -0.40 -5.68
CA ALA A 34 -2.31 -0.85 -4.29
C ALA A 34 -2.18 -2.38 -4.18
N ALA A 35 -2.93 -3.12 -5.00
CA ALA A 35 -2.88 -4.58 -5.03
C ALA A 35 -1.49 -5.07 -5.46
N ASP A 36 -0.90 -4.47 -6.49
CA ASP A 36 0.45 -4.79 -6.94
C ASP A 36 1.49 -4.51 -5.85
N SER A 37 1.40 -3.37 -5.16
CA SER A 37 2.30 -3.03 -4.04
C SER A 37 2.25 -4.05 -2.90
N VAL A 38 1.04 -4.51 -2.53
CA VAL A 38 0.85 -5.53 -1.49
C VAL A 38 1.29 -6.92 -1.95
N ASP A 39 0.91 -7.32 -3.16
CA ASP A 39 1.14 -8.67 -3.66
C ASP A 39 2.57 -8.95 -4.09
N SER A 40 3.29 -7.92 -4.54
CA SER A 40 4.71 -8.01 -4.86
C SER A 40 5.62 -8.02 -3.63
N GLY A 41 5.08 -7.71 -2.44
CA GLY A 41 5.85 -7.59 -1.21
C GLY A 41 6.48 -6.21 -0.97
N ARG A 42 6.43 -5.29 -1.95
CA ARG A 42 7.01 -3.93 -1.81
C ARG A 42 6.45 -3.16 -0.61
N ALA A 43 5.16 -3.30 -0.32
CA ALA A 43 4.56 -2.69 0.86
C ALA A 43 5.18 -3.21 2.18
N ALA A 44 5.50 -4.50 2.24
CA ALA A 44 6.15 -5.11 3.40
C ALA A 44 7.62 -4.68 3.52
N GLU A 45 8.34 -4.57 2.40
CA GLU A 45 9.70 -4.03 2.36
C GLU A 45 9.77 -2.60 2.88
N ARG A 46 8.82 -1.72 2.48
CA ARG A 46 8.75 -0.36 3.00
C ARG A 46 8.42 -0.28 4.47
N LEU A 47 7.59 -1.19 4.98
CA LEU A 47 7.35 -1.30 6.42
C LEU A 47 8.64 -1.71 7.16
N ALA A 48 9.41 -2.66 6.62
CA ALA A 48 10.68 -3.06 7.21
C ALA A 48 11.71 -1.91 7.21
N ASP A 49 11.78 -1.14 6.12
CA ASP A 49 12.61 0.07 6.04
C ASP A 49 12.21 1.08 7.12
N LEU A 50 10.90 1.34 7.28
CA LEU A 50 10.38 2.26 8.29
C LEU A 50 10.75 1.81 9.70
N VAL A 51 10.55 0.52 10.02
CA VAL A 51 10.92 -0.06 11.32
C VAL A 51 12.40 0.12 11.60
N ARG A 52 13.26 -0.13 10.61
CA ARG A 52 14.71 0.04 10.76
C ARG A 52 15.08 1.49 11.10
N VAL A 53 14.50 2.46 10.38
CA VAL A 53 14.81 3.88 10.57
C VAL A 53 14.19 4.44 11.86
N SER A 54 13.00 3.98 12.25
CA SER A 54 12.34 4.45 13.48
C SER A 54 13.00 3.92 14.75
N ASN A 55 13.72 2.80 14.66
CA ASN A 55 14.35 2.13 15.80
C ASN A 55 15.87 2.30 15.85
N SER A 56 16.48 2.98 14.88
CA SER A 56 17.89 3.37 14.96
C SER A 56 18.03 4.57 15.89
N GLU A 57 18.69 4.38 17.04
CA GLU A 57 19.22 5.50 17.84
C GLU A 57 20.29 6.23 17.01
N THR A 58 20.32 7.56 17.11
CA THR A 58 21.36 8.41 16.48
C THR A 58 22.71 8.19 17.14
#